data_AF-A0A7W8Q918-F1
#
_entry.id   AF-A0A7W8Q918-F1
#
_cell.length_a   1.000
_cell.length_b   1.000
_cell.length_c   1.000
_cell.angle_alpha   90.00
_cell.angle_beta   90.00
_cell.angle_gamma   90.00
#
_symmetry.space_group_name_H-M   'P 1'
#
loop_
_entity.id
_entity.type
_entity.pdbx_description
1 polymer ?
#
loop_
_entity_poly.entity_id
_entity_poly.type
_entity_poly.pdbx_seq_one_letter_code
_entity_poly.pdbx_strand_id
1 'polypeptide(L)'
;MSSQLLTGVRVSQALALPQVAHRELTMTLLIDDPERDSITVTRSGFQVGGAPHSVAHGPPTLGPHNDEILPEAGFTMNEIAA
;
A
#
# COMPACT_ATOMS: atom_id res chain seq x y z
N MET A 1 -4.12 -0.12 43.43
CA MET A 1 -3.54 0.62 42.28
C MET A 1 -4.08 -0.04 41.03
N SER A 2 -4.91 0.71 40.29
CA SER A 2 -5.92 0.19 39.36
C SER A 2 -5.34 -0.64 38.21
N SER A 3 -6.00 -1.77 37.95
CA SER A 3 -5.82 -2.62 36.78
C SER A 3 -6.19 -1.83 35.51
N GLN A 4 -5.21 -1.21 34.85
CA GLN A 4 -5.33 -0.74 33.47
C GLN A 4 -5.00 -1.89 32.51
N LEU A 5 -5.77 -2.97 32.58
CA LEU A 5 -5.76 -3.96 31.51
C LEU A 5 -6.66 -3.44 30.37
N LEU A 6 -6.02 -3.07 29.26
CA LEU A 6 -6.53 -3.18 27.88
C LEU A 6 -7.73 -2.30 27.50
N THR A 7 -7.61 -0.98 27.62
CA THR A 7 -8.29 -0.11 26.63
C THR A 7 -7.39 -0.08 25.40
N GLY A 8 -7.68 -0.92 24.40
CA GLY A 8 -6.88 -1.02 23.18
C GLY A 8 -6.64 0.35 22.54
N VAL A 9 -5.45 0.56 21.97
CA VAL A 9 -5.12 1.79 21.24
C VAL A 9 -6.01 1.88 20.00
N ARG A 10 -6.73 2.98 19.82
CA ARG A 10 -7.49 3.22 18.58
C ARG A 10 -6.52 3.43 17.43
N VAL A 11 -6.89 3.00 16.22
CA VAL A 11 -6.04 3.15 15.03
C VAL A 11 -5.60 4.60 14.83
N SER A 12 -6.51 5.57 14.98
CA SER A 12 -6.16 7.00 14.88
C SER A 12 -5.15 7.47 15.93
N GLN A 13 -5.21 6.93 17.15
CA GLN A 13 -4.23 7.23 18.20
C GLN A 13 -2.88 6.57 17.91
N ALA A 14 -2.88 5.33 17.41
CA ALA A 14 -1.65 4.64 17.00
C ALA A 14 -0.95 5.41 15.87
N LEU A 15 -1.69 5.87 14.86
CA LEU A 15 -1.15 6.63 13.73
C LEU A 15 -0.63 8.02 14.14
N ALA A 16 -1.12 8.59 15.23
CA ALA A 16 -0.68 9.89 15.76
C ALA A 16 0.57 9.81 16.66
N LEU A 17 1.10 8.61 16.93
CA LEU A 17 2.29 8.46 17.77
C LEU A 17 3.50 9.13 17.11
N PRO A 18 4.33 9.89 17.86
CA PRO A 18 5.52 10.56 17.31
C PRO A 18 6.46 9.63 16.55
N GLN A 19 6.54 8.36 16.98
CA GLN A 19 7.39 7.34 16.33
C GLN A 19 6.91 6.95 14.92
N VAL A 20 5.61 7.05 14.63
CA VAL A 20 5.08 6.76 13.28
C VAL A 20 5.56 7.80 12.28
N ALA A 21 5.54 9.09 12.68
CA ALA A 21 6.08 10.18 11.88
C ALA A 21 7.61 10.14 11.80
N HIS A 22 8.30 9.98 12.94
CA HIS A 22 9.76 9.98 13.01
C HIS A 22 10.41 8.88 12.16
N ARG A 23 9.77 7.70 12.08
CA ARG A 23 10.25 6.56 11.30
C ARG A 23 9.66 6.48 9.90
N GLU A 24 8.90 7.50 9.49
CA GLU A 24 8.28 7.59 8.17
C GLU A 24 7.45 6.34 7.81
N LEU A 25 6.70 5.79 8.78
CA LEU A 25 6.04 4.48 8.63
C LEU A 25 4.80 4.49 7.73
N THR A 26 4.41 5.65 7.22
CA THR A 26 3.32 5.79 6.27
C THR A 26 3.79 6.49 5.00
N MET A 27 3.08 6.26 3.91
CA MET A 27 3.26 6.99 2.66
C MET A 27 1.92 7.26 2.00
N THR A 28 1.84 8.36 1.25
CA THR A 28 0.71 8.67 0.39
C THR A 28 0.99 8.16 -1.01
N LEU A 29 0.05 7.41 -1.57
CA LEU A 29 0.09 6.90 -2.94
C LEU A 29 -1.06 7.50 -3.73
N LEU A 30 -0.77 7.93 -4.95
CA LEU A 30 -1.81 8.28 -5.91
C LEU A 30 -2.49 7.01 -6.41
N ILE A 31 -3.79 7.08 -6.61
CA ILE A 31 -4.59 5.97 -7.14
C ILE A 31 -5.46 6.45 -8.29
N ASP A 32 -5.77 5.53 -9.19
CA ASP A 32 -6.72 5.74 -10.26
C ASP A 32 -8.12 5.34 -9.78
N ASP A 33 -8.74 6.22 -9.00
CA ASP A 33 -10.09 6.04 -8.46
C ASP A 33 -10.91 7.33 -8.68
N PRO A 34 -12.14 7.24 -9.23
CA PRO A 34 -12.94 8.41 -9.58
C PRO A 34 -13.43 9.22 -8.36
N GLU A 35 -13.46 8.62 -7.17
CA GLU A 35 -13.93 9.26 -5.94
C GLU A 35 -12.79 9.70 -5.02
N ARG A 36 -11.54 9.32 -5.32
CA ARG A 36 -10.38 9.56 -4.45
C ARG A 36 -9.05 9.60 -5.20
N ASP A 37 -8.34 10.73 -5.11
CA ASP A 37 -7.04 10.89 -5.77
C ASP A 37 -5.88 10.13 -5.10
N SER A 38 -5.97 9.85 -3.79
CA SER A 38 -4.87 9.23 -3.05
C SER A 38 -5.28 8.46 -1.80
N ILE A 39 -4.41 7.54 -1.38
CA ILE A 39 -4.52 6.77 -0.14
C ILE A 39 -3.26 6.89 0.69
N THR A 40 -3.42 6.74 2.01
CA THR A 40 -2.30 6.58 2.94
C THR A 40 -2.17 5.11 3.33
N VAL A 41 -0.98 4.54 3.14
CA VAL A 41 -0.67 3.15 3.46
C VAL A 41 0.52 3.05 4.40
N THR A 42 0.64 1.93 5.09
CA THR A 42 1.84 1.60 5.87
C THR A 42 2.99 1.19 4.96
N ARG A 43 4.21 1.64 5.28
CA ARG A 43 5.45 1.14 4.65
C ARG A 43 5.81 -0.26 5.20
N SER A 44 6.92 -0.82 4.72
CA SER A 44 7.41 -2.16 5.12
C SER A 44 7.90 -2.28 6.57
N GLY A 45 7.97 -1.18 7.33
CA GLY A 45 8.36 -1.19 8.75
C GLY A 45 9.87 -1.19 9.02
N PHE A 46 10.69 -1.31 7.97
CA PHE A 46 12.16 -1.24 8.04
C PHE A 46 12.72 -0.26 6.98
N GLN A 47 14.02 0.01 7.09
CA GLN A 47 14.78 0.88 6.17
C GLN A 47 15.97 0.10 5.62
N VAL A 48 16.40 0.43 4.40
CA VAL A 48 17.63 -0.10 3.79
C VAL A 48 18.55 1.07 3.48
N GLY A 49 19.79 1.00 3.97
CA GLY A 49 20.76 2.08 3.82
C GLY A 49 20.32 3.41 4.47
N GLY A 50 19.46 3.36 5.50
CA GLY A 50 18.90 4.54 6.15
C GLY A 50 17.74 5.21 5.40
N ALA A 51 17.32 4.66 4.25
CA ALA A 51 16.19 5.16 3.49
C ALA A 51 14.94 4.27 3.70
N PRO A 52 13.74 4.86 3.81
CA PRO A 52 12.50 4.10 3.84
C PRO A 52 12.25 3.43 2.49
N HIS A 53 11.70 2.21 2.52
CA HIS A 53 11.20 1.58 1.29
C HIS A 53 10.03 2.35 0.72
N SER A 54 9.97 2.47 -0.60
CA SER A 54 8.88 3.13 -1.31
C SER A 54 8.44 2.30 -2.51
N VAL A 55 7.24 2.57 -2.98
CA VAL A 55 6.74 2.11 -4.28
C VAL A 55 6.51 3.33 -5.17
N ALA A 56 6.63 3.17 -6.49
CA ALA A 56 6.46 4.25 -7.45
C ALA A 56 5.01 4.43 -7.92
N HIS A 57 4.22 3.35 -7.88
CA HIS A 57 2.86 3.31 -8.40
C HIS A 57 1.89 2.84 -7.33
N GLY A 58 0.65 3.35 -7.40
CA GLY A 58 -0.46 2.83 -6.62
C GLY A 58 -0.84 1.41 -7.04
N PRO A 59 -1.80 0.78 -6.34
CA PRO A 59 -2.34 -0.51 -6.73
C PRO A 59 -2.88 -0.46 -8.19
N PRO A 60 -2.63 -1.50 -8.99
CA PRO A 60 -3.24 -1.61 -10.31
C PRO A 60 -4.77 -1.66 -10.19
N THR A 61 -5.47 -1.17 -11.23
CA THR A 61 -6.90 -1.43 -11.41
C THR A 61 -7.14 -2.91 -11.73
N LEU A 62 -8.37 -3.30 -12.07
CA LEU A 62 -8.65 -4.68 -12.45
C LEU A 62 -8.20 -4.95 -13.90
N GLY A 63 -7.29 -5.92 -14.08
CA GLY A 63 -6.79 -6.35 -15.39
C GLY A 63 -5.83 -5.43 -16.16
N PRO A 64 -5.14 -4.41 -15.59
CA PRO A 64 -4.36 -3.43 -16.36
C PRO A 64 -3.11 -4.00 -17.02
N HIS A 65 -2.69 -5.20 -16.62
CA HIS A 65 -1.53 -5.89 -17.17
C HIS A 65 -1.90 -7.18 -17.92
N ASN A 66 -3.19 -7.43 -18.20
CA ASN A 66 -3.60 -8.65 -18.88
C ASN A 66 -3.00 -8.74 -20.29
N ASP A 67 -3.02 -7.64 -21.03
CA ASP A 67 -2.49 -7.55 -22.40
C ASP A 67 -0.95 -7.61 -22.46
N GLU A 68 -0.27 -7.48 -21.31
CA GLU A 68 1.19 -7.61 -21.18
C GLU A 68 1.56 -9.03 -20.72
N ILE A 69 0.97 -9.49 -19.62
CA ILE A 69 1.36 -10.74 -18.94
C ILE A 69 0.86 -11.99 -19.69
N LEU A 70 -0.36 -11.97 -20.26
CA LEU A 70 -0.90 -13.16 -20.93
C LEU A 70 -0.08 -13.54 -22.18
N PRO A 71 0.33 -12.61 -23.05
CA PRO A 71 1.27 -12.92 -24.13
C PRO A 71 2.64 -13.42 -23.63
N GLU A 72 3.19 -12.84 -22.57
CA GLU A 72 4.46 -13.31 -21.98
C GLU A 72 4.38 -14.74 -21.45
N ALA A 73 3.20 -15.14 -20.95
CA ALA A 73 2.91 -16.49 -20.51
C ALA A 73 2.66 -17.48 -21.67
N GLY A 74 2.63 -17.01 -22.92
CA GLY A 74 2.50 -17.84 -24.12
C GLY A 74 1.07 -17.97 -24.67
N PHE A 75 0.12 -17.20 -24.16
CA PHE A 75 -1.25 -17.18 -24.71
C PHE A 75 -1.28 -16.42 -26.03
N THR A 76 -2.04 -16.96 -26.97
CA THR A 76 -2.32 -16.29 -28.25
C THR A 76 -3.43 -15.25 -28.07
N MET A 77 -3.48 -14.26 -28.95
CA MET A 77 -4.54 -13.24 -28.94
C MET A 77 -5.95 -13.84 -29.09
N ASN A 78 -6.07 -14.98 -29.78
CA ASN A 78 -7.35 -15.69 -29.89
C ASN A 78 -7.79 -16.33 -28.57
N GLU A 79 -6.85 -16.82 -27.76
CA GLU A 79 -7.13 -17.41 -26.45
C GLU A 79 -7.42 -16.33 -25.40
N ILE A 80 -6.83 -15.14 -25.54
CA ILE A 80 -7.09 -13.99 -24.65
C ILE A 80 -8.48 -13.39 -24.92
N ALA A 81 -8.95 -13.42 -26.17
CA ALA A 81 -10.23 -12.86 -26.58
C ALA A 81 -11.44 -13.81 -26.37
N ALA A 82 -11.20 -15.07 -26.01
CA ALA A 82 -12.23 -16.11 -25.82
C ALA A 82 -12.82 -16.09 -24.41
#